data_AF-A0A7J6SZA3-F1
#
_entry.id   AF-A0A7J6SZA3-F1
#
_cell.length_a   1.000
_cell.length_b   1.000
_cell.length_c   1.000
_cell.angle_alpha   90.00
_cell.angle_beta   90.00
_cell.angle_gamma   90.00
#
_symmetry.space_group_name_H-M   'P 1'
#
loop_
_entity.id
_entity.type
_entity.pdbx_description
1 polymer ?
#
loop_
_entity_poly.entity_id
_entity_poly.type
_entity_poly.pdbx_seq_one_letter_code
_entity_poly.pdbx_strand_id
1 'polypeptide(L)'
;MNSDRVAGDKELLCTRLVQKKAEHDEVHEKIKLCESALKAGEVRYRELCDEIALKKDELGKLQADLAGLRARVGNMEEYKHEAYQLQQQLLAERAKVKALSDELEKPMNVHRWRELEGSDPEMFHMLEKMRNLQRRLISRTEEVVERKETVRREEEDIEMLERKLERIPGPELQEQLVVHEGHLRDRNDQLTAMNAELADYKRVIDEYQAEIRRLKKEKQEVMQKYYKQKKQSSQNEAASRGKSTAGGQKKVKAKLNPNMPRYTGGGFCLTST
;
A
#
# COMPACT_ATOMS: atom_id res chain seq x y z
N MET A 1 150.70 -42.35 45.65
CA MET A 1 149.86 -42.91 46.73
C MET A 1 148.84 -41.91 47.30
N ASN A 2 149.19 -40.66 47.60
CA ASN A 2 148.17 -39.67 48.06
C ASN A 2 147.28 -39.13 46.93
N SER A 3 147.79 -39.00 45.71
CA SER A 3 147.01 -38.46 44.57
C SER A 3 145.85 -39.36 44.15
N ASP A 4 146.04 -40.69 44.15
CA ASP A 4 145.03 -41.64 43.68
C ASP A 4 143.86 -41.77 44.67
N ARG A 5 144.12 -41.60 45.97
CA ARG A 5 143.07 -41.57 47.01
C ARG A 5 142.20 -40.33 46.88
N VAL A 6 142.83 -39.17 46.66
CA VAL A 6 142.12 -37.90 46.44
C VAL A 6 141.29 -37.95 45.14
N ALA A 7 141.77 -38.60 44.09
CA ALA A 7 141.01 -38.82 42.86
C ALA A 7 139.77 -39.71 43.10
N GLY A 8 139.93 -40.82 43.82
CA GLY A 8 138.80 -41.71 44.16
C GLY A 8 137.74 -41.04 45.05
N ASP A 9 138.16 -40.26 46.06
CA ASP A 9 137.23 -39.50 46.91
C ASP A 9 136.48 -38.44 46.10
N LYS A 10 137.16 -37.78 45.15
CA LYS A 10 136.53 -36.83 44.23
C LYS A 10 135.49 -37.51 43.33
N GLU A 11 135.81 -38.66 42.74
CA GLU A 11 134.86 -39.43 41.91
C GLU A 11 133.64 -39.90 42.71
N LEU A 12 133.84 -40.35 43.95
CA LEU A 12 132.77 -40.75 44.84
C LEU A 12 131.88 -39.57 45.27
N LEU A 13 132.47 -38.40 45.51
CA LEU A 13 131.71 -37.17 45.76
C LEU A 13 130.95 -36.70 44.52
N CYS A 14 131.56 -36.79 43.33
CA CYS A 14 130.89 -36.45 42.07
C CYS A 14 129.69 -37.37 41.80
N THR A 15 129.83 -38.69 41.98
CA THR A 15 128.72 -39.64 41.81
C THR A 15 127.60 -39.39 42.82
N ARG A 16 127.92 -39.15 44.10
CA ARG A 16 126.94 -38.77 45.12
C ARG A 16 126.25 -37.45 44.79
N LEU A 17 126.96 -36.45 44.27
CA LEU A 17 126.39 -35.16 43.89
C LEU A 17 125.43 -35.32 42.70
N VAL A 18 125.78 -36.14 41.71
CA VAL A 18 124.90 -36.45 40.58
C VAL A 18 123.64 -37.20 41.04
N GLN A 19 123.77 -38.18 41.94
CA GLN A 19 122.62 -38.88 42.53
C GLN A 19 121.72 -37.91 43.31
N LYS A 20 122.29 -37.07 44.17
CA LYS A 20 121.52 -36.07 44.93
C LYS A 20 120.84 -35.04 44.03
N LYS A 21 121.48 -34.67 42.92
CA LYS A 21 120.87 -33.80 41.92
C LYS A 21 119.71 -34.48 41.21
N ALA A 22 119.84 -35.76 40.82
CA ALA A 22 118.75 -36.52 40.22
C ALA A 22 117.57 -36.73 41.18
N GLU A 23 117.83 -37.03 42.46
CA GLU A 23 116.81 -37.10 43.52
C GLU A 23 116.10 -35.75 43.70
N HIS A 24 116.86 -34.65 43.70
CA HIS A 24 116.31 -33.29 43.80
C HIS A 24 115.42 -32.95 42.60
N ASP A 25 115.85 -33.28 41.38
CA ASP A 25 115.08 -33.07 40.16
C ASP A 25 113.79 -33.92 40.16
N GLU A 26 113.86 -35.18 40.61
CA GLU A 26 112.68 -36.05 40.76
C GLU A 26 111.67 -35.47 41.75
N VAL A 27 112.13 -34.99 42.92
CA VAL A 27 111.25 -34.34 43.89
C VAL A 27 110.65 -33.06 43.33
N HIS A 28 111.42 -32.26 42.60
CA HIS A 28 110.89 -31.06 41.95
C HIS A 28 109.80 -31.37 40.93
N GLU A 29 109.98 -32.39 40.09
CA GLU A 29 108.93 -32.80 39.15
C GLU A 29 107.68 -33.32 39.87
N LYS A 30 107.84 -34.08 40.97
CA LYS A 30 106.70 -34.48 41.82
C LYS A 30 105.97 -33.28 42.41
N ILE A 31 106.70 -32.27 42.90
CA ILE A 31 106.10 -31.03 43.42
C ILE A 31 105.33 -30.31 42.32
N LYS A 32 105.91 -30.13 41.13
CA LYS A 32 105.24 -29.51 39.98
C LYS A 32 103.96 -30.25 39.57
N LEU A 33 104.01 -31.58 39.53
CA LEU A 33 102.84 -32.41 39.23
C LEU A 33 101.75 -32.21 40.30
N CYS A 34 102.10 -32.28 41.57
CA CYS A 34 101.19 -32.03 42.68
C CYS A 34 100.58 -30.62 42.64
N GLU A 35 101.38 -29.59 42.34
CA GLU A 35 100.90 -28.21 42.19
C GLU A 35 99.93 -28.07 41.01
N SER A 36 100.21 -28.71 39.87
CA SER A 36 99.32 -28.67 38.71
C SER A 36 98.00 -29.39 38.99
N ALA A 37 98.04 -30.53 39.68
CA ALA A 37 96.86 -31.28 40.09
C ALA A 37 96.05 -30.50 41.13
N LEU A 38 96.72 -29.83 42.07
CA LEU A 38 96.09 -28.97 43.07
C LEU A 38 95.38 -27.79 42.40
N LYS A 39 96.04 -27.07 41.50
CA LYS A 39 95.43 -25.96 40.74
C LYS A 39 94.21 -26.41 39.94
N ALA A 40 94.28 -27.56 39.27
CA ALA A 40 93.15 -28.14 38.57
C ALA A 40 91.99 -28.49 39.53
N GLY A 41 92.31 -29.06 40.69
CA GLY A 41 91.35 -29.36 41.74
C GLY A 41 90.69 -28.11 42.33
N GLU A 42 91.44 -27.03 42.55
CA GLU A 42 90.94 -25.75 43.04
C GLU A 42 89.96 -25.07 42.07
N VAL A 43 90.24 -25.15 40.76
CA VAL A 43 89.33 -24.62 39.74
C VAL A 43 88.03 -25.42 39.74
N ARG A 44 88.12 -26.76 39.72
CA ARG A 44 86.94 -27.63 39.78
C ARG A 44 86.13 -27.44 41.06
N TYR A 45 86.79 -27.24 42.20
CA TYR A 45 86.10 -26.97 43.46
C TYR A 45 85.33 -25.65 43.41
N ARG A 46 85.93 -24.60 42.84
CA ARG A 46 85.26 -23.31 42.63
C ARG A 46 84.02 -23.46 41.72
N GLU A 47 84.14 -24.16 40.60
CA GLU A 47 83.00 -24.44 39.70
C GLU A 47 81.85 -25.15 40.45
N LEU A 48 82.17 -26.17 41.25
CA LEU A 48 81.16 -26.87 42.06
C LEU A 48 80.52 -25.96 43.12
N CYS A 49 81.30 -25.07 43.73
CA CYS A 49 80.75 -24.08 44.66
C CYS A 49 79.78 -23.12 43.97
N ASP A 50 80.10 -22.67 42.76
CA ASP A 50 79.24 -21.79 41.96
C ASP A 50 77.95 -22.52 41.54
N GLU A 51 78.05 -23.78 41.10
CA GLU A 51 76.88 -24.62 40.80
C GLU A 51 75.97 -24.81 42.03
N ILE A 52 76.55 -25.09 43.19
CA ILE A 52 75.81 -25.22 44.45
C ILE A 52 75.12 -23.90 44.81
N ALA A 53 75.78 -22.75 44.61
CA ALA A 53 75.20 -21.44 44.85
C ALA A 53 73.99 -21.20 43.92
N LEU A 54 74.15 -21.45 42.62
CA LEU A 54 73.06 -21.33 41.64
C LEU A 54 71.87 -22.23 41.99
N LYS A 55 72.13 -23.48 42.38
CA LYS A 55 71.06 -24.42 42.78
C LYS A 55 70.35 -24.00 44.06
N LYS A 56 71.05 -23.38 45.02
CA LYS A 56 70.44 -22.79 46.21
C LYS A 56 69.53 -21.62 45.86
N ASP A 57 69.95 -20.77 44.93
CA ASP A 57 69.12 -19.64 44.46
C ASP A 57 67.87 -20.13 43.73
N GLU A 58 67.98 -21.16 42.88
CA GLU A 58 66.84 -21.82 42.23
C GLU A 58 65.87 -22.42 43.26
N LEU A 59 66.39 -23.12 44.28
CA LEU A 59 65.58 -23.63 45.38
C LEU A 59 64.87 -22.51 46.15
N GLY A 60 65.55 -21.40 46.41
CA GLY A 60 64.96 -20.23 47.08
C GLY A 60 63.80 -19.63 46.28
N LYS A 61 63.96 -19.48 44.95
CA LYS A 61 62.89 -19.01 44.05
C LYS A 61 61.69 -19.94 44.07
N LEU A 62 61.92 -21.25 43.90
CA LEU A 62 60.85 -22.25 43.93
C LEU A 62 60.13 -22.29 45.28
N GLN A 63 60.83 -22.10 46.38
CA GLN A 63 60.23 -22.01 47.71
C GLN A 63 59.36 -20.75 47.87
N ALA A 64 59.82 -19.59 47.37
CA ALA A 64 59.04 -18.36 47.38
C ALA A 64 57.78 -18.49 46.50
N ASP A 65 57.89 -19.09 45.33
CA ASP A 65 56.76 -19.36 44.43
C ASP A 65 55.75 -20.31 45.08
N LEU A 66 56.22 -21.39 45.72
CA LEU A 66 55.37 -22.30 46.48
C LEU A 66 54.66 -21.60 47.64
N ALA A 67 55.34 -20.72 48.36
CA ALA A 67 54.72 -19.93 49.44
C ALA A 67 53.65 -18.98 48.89
N GLY A 68 53.92 -18.30 47.78
CA GLY A 68 52.96 -17.44 47.10
C GLY A 68 51.74 -18.20 46.57
N LEU A 69 51.94 -19.38 45.97
CA LEU A 69 50.85 -20.25 45.52
C LEU A 69 50.03 -20.79 46.69
N ARG A 70 50.65 -21.19 47.79
CA ARG A 70 49.93 -21.62 49.01
C ARG A 70 49.06 -20.50 49.59
N ALA A 71 49.55 -19.26 49.61
CA ALA A 71 48.76 -18.11 50.02
C ALA A 71 47.54 -17.90 49.10
N ARG A 72 47.73 -18.00 47.77
CA ARG A 72 46.62 -17.92 46.80
C ARG A 72 45.60 -19.04 46.98
N VAL A 73 46.05 -20.26 47.25
CA VAL A 73 45.17 -21.41 47.55
C VAL A 73 44.42 -21.19 48.86
N GLY A 74 45.03 -20.57 49.87
CA GLY A 74 44.35 -20.16 51.10
C GLY A 74 43.17 -19.21 50.81
N ASN A 75 43.37 -18.23 49.93
CA ASN A 75 42.33 -17.27 49.55
C ASN A 75 41.24 -17.86 48.65
N MET A 76 41.46 -19.05 48.06
CA MET A 76 40.50 -19.69 47.16
C MET A 76 39.15 -19.95 47.85
N GLU A 77 39.19 -20.38 49.12
CA GLU A 77 37.96 -20.62 49.87
C GLU A 77 37.21 -19.31 50.16
N GLU A 78 37.91 -18.24 50.52
CA GLU A 78 37.29 -16.91 50.71
C GLU A 78 36.59 -16.43 49.43
N TYR A 79 37.26 -16.53 48.28
CA TYR A 79 36.66 -16.18 46.98
C TYR A 79 35.46 -17.06 46.61
N LYS A 80 35.47 -18.35 46.96
CA LYS A 80 34.31 -19.23 46.77
C LYS A 80 33.13 -18.79 47.64
N HIS A 81 33.38 -18.44 48.90
CA HIS A 81 32.33 -17.93 49.79
C HIS A 81 31.77 -16.61 49.27
N GLU A 82 32.63 -15.68 48.84
CA GLU A 82 32.21 -14.41 48.26
C GLU A 82 31.40 -14.61 46.96
N ALA A 83 31.85 -15.48 46.07
CA ALA A 83 31.12 -15.83 44.86
C ALA A 83 29.73 -16.41 45.16
N TYR A 84 29.63 -17.29 46.17
CA TYR A 84 28.35 -17.83 46.61
C TYR A 84 27.44 -16.76 47.21
N GLN A 85 27.98 -15.86 48.03
CA GLN A 85 27.24 -14.73 48.59
C GLN A 85 26.71 -13.80 47.49
N LEU A 86 27.55 -13.44 46.51
CA LEU A 86 27.14 -12.64 45.36
C LEU A 86 26.08 -13.34 44.52
N GLN A 87 26.19 -14.66 44.33
CA GLN A 87 25.18 -15.44 43.63
C GLN A 87 23.84 -15.46 44.37
N GLN A 88 23.85 -15.59 45.70
CA GLN A 88 22.65 -15.50 46.53
C GLN A 88 22.02 -14.10 46.46
N GLN A 89 22.83 -13.04 46.56
CA GLN A 89 22.35 -11.66 46.42
C GLN A 89 21.74 -11.42 45.03
N LEU A 90 22.39 -11.91 43.97
CA LEU A 90 21.86 -11.81 42.61
C LEU A 90 20.52 -12.54 42.46
N LEU A 91 20.37 -13.72 43.06
CA LEU A 91 19.11 -14.46 43.04
C LEU A 91 18.02 -13.72 43.83
N ALA A 92 18.36 -13.15 44.99
CA ALA A 92 17.43 -12.36 45.79
C ALA A 92 16.96 -11.09 45.03
N GLU A 93 17.88 -10.36 44.40
CA GLU A 93 17.53 -9.19 43.60
C GLU A 93 16.71 -9.57 42.37
N ARG A 94 17.02 -10.68 41.70
CA ARG A 94 16.18 -11.20 40.60
C ARG A 94 14.77 -11.56 41.06
N ALA A 95 14.66 -12.21 42.23
CA ALA A 95 13.36 -12.53 42.81
C ALA A 95 12.58 -11.27 43.18
N LYS A 96 13.25 -10.25 43.72
CA LYS A 96 12.67 -8.95 44.05
C LYS A 96 12.19 -8.20 42.80
N VAL A 97 13.03 -8.12 41.76
CA VAL A 97 12.64 -7.52 40.48
C VAL A 97 11.44 -8.27 39.88
N LYS A 98 11.43 -9.60 39.94
CA LYS A 98 10.30 -10.40 39.49
C LYS A 98 9.04 -10.12 40.30
N ALA A 99 9.12 -10.07 41.63
CA ALA A 99 8.00 -9.74 42.50
C ALA A 99 7.44 -8.34 42.19
N LEU A 100 8.30 -7.34 42.07
CA LEU A 100 7.90 -5.97 41.70
C LEU A 100 7.33 -5.89 40.28
N SER A 101 7.84 -6.68 39.34
CA SER A 101 7.31 -6.76 37.97
C SER A 101 5.93 -7.41 37.97
N ASP A 102 5.75 -8.49 38.72
CA ASP A 102 4.47 -9.17 38.89
C ASP A 102 3.45 -8.24 39.59
N GLU A 103 3.89 -7.40 40.55
CA GLU A 103 3.09 -6.34 41.18
C GLU A 103 2.72 -5.22 40.21
N LEU A 104 3.62 -4.85 39.28
CA LEU A 104 3.32 -3.87 38.23
C LEU A 104 2.34 -4.43 37.19
N GLU A 105 2.49 -5.70 36.82
CA GLU A 105 1.66 -6.39 35.83
C GLU A 105 0.25 -6.72 36.38
N LYS A 106 0.19 -7.10 37.65
CA LYS A 106 -1.04 -7.29 38.42
C LYS A 106 -0.89 -6.46 39.69
N PRO A 107 -1.34 -5.19 39.73
CA PRO A 107 -1.39 -4.45 40.99
C PRO A 107 -2.17 -5.34 41.94
N MET A 108 -1.44 -5.90 42.91
CA MET A 108 -1.98 -6.80 43.90
C MET A 108 -2.93 -5.93 44.71
N ASN A 109 -4.17 -5.88 44.25
CA ASN A 109 -5.30 -5.34 44.98
C ASN A 109 -5.58 -6.29 46.15
N VAL A 110 -4.60 -6.57 47.00
CA VAL A 110 -4.85 -7.07 48.34
C VAL A 110 -5.36 -5.86 49.11
N HIS A 111 -6.68 -5.81 49.19
CA HIS A 111 -7.45 -4.65 49.52
C HIS A 111 -7.16 -4.15 50.95
N ARG A 112 -6.53 -2.97 51.06
CA ARG A 112 -6.75 -2.03 52.17
C ARG A 112 -8.25 -1.82 52.48
N TRP A 113 -9.10 -2.09 51.50
CA TRP A 113 -10.54 -1.96 51.50
C TRP A 113 -11.28 -3.18 52.07
N ARG A 114 -10.67 -4.39 52.10
CA ARG A 114 -11.19 -5.55 52.85
C ARG A 114 -10.97 -5.39 54.35
N GLU A 115 -9.86 -4.78 54.76
CA GLU A 115 -9.60 -4.45 56.17
C GLU A 115 -10.46 -3.28 56.67
N LEU A 116 -10.97 -2.45 55.74
CA LEU A 116 -11.88 -1.34 56.01
C LEU A 116 -13.32 -1.79 56.29
N GLU A 117 -13.78 -2.92 55.75
CA GLU A 117 -15.08 -3.52 56.13
C GLU A 117 -15.14 -3.82 57.64
N GLY A 118 -14.01 -4.14 58.27
CA GLY A 118 -13.92 -4.44 59.70
C GLY A 118 -13.53 -3.25 60.59
N SER A 119 -12.87 -2.23 60.05
CA SER A 119 -12.28 -1.13 60.86
C SER A 119 -13.10 0.17 60.83
N ASP A 120 -13.72 0.51 59.69
CA ASP A 120 -14.54 1.72 59.54
C ASP A 120 -15.62 1.55 58.43
N PRO A 121 -16.84 1.12 58.81
CA PRO A 121 -17.95 0.92 57.88
C PRO A 121 -18.42 2.19 57.14
N GLU A 122 -18.22 3.39 57.72
CA GLU A 122 -18.69 4.64 57.14
C GLU A 122 -17.83 5.08 55.95
N MET A 123 -16.50 5.03 56.12
CA MET A 123 -15.57 5.33 55.03
C MET A 123 -15.71 4.32 53.88
N PHE A 124 -15.95 3.04 54.19
CA PHE A 124 -16.22 2.03 53.18
C PHE A 124 -17.47 2.35 52.34
N HIS A 125 -18.58 2.72 52.98
CA HIS A 125 -19.81 3.06 52.28
C HIS A 125 -19.66 4.32 51.40
N MET A 126 -18.88 5.31 51.84
CA MET A 126 -18.56 6.49 51.05
C MET A 126 -17.70 6.14 49.82
N LEU A 127 -16.74 5.24 49.99
CA LEU A 127 -15.88 4.77 48.91
C LEU A 127 -16.66 3.91 47.90
N GLU A 128 -17.62 3.11 48.35
CA GLU A 128 -18.54 2.37 47.50
C GLU A 128 -19.44 3.33 46.70
N LYS A 129 -19.98 4.38 47.34
CA LYS A 129 -20.70 5.45 46.63
C LYS A 129 -19.82 6.12 45.58
N MET A 130 -18.59 6.48 45.94
CA MET A 130 -17.64 7.08 45.00
C MET A 130 -17.40 6.16 43.79
N ARG A 131 -17.19 4.87 44.04
CA ARG A 131 -16.98 3.88 42.97
C ARG A 131 -18.20 3.71 42.08
N ASN A 132 -19.40 3.67 42.66
CA ASN A 132 -20.65 3.59 41.90
C ASN A 132 -20.88 4.86 41.07
N LEU A 133 -20.59 6.04 41.63
CA LEU A 133 -20.63 7.29 40.90
C LEU A 133 -19.60 7.34 39.77
N GLN A 134 -18.38 6.86 39.99
CA GLN A 134 -17.35 6.76 38.96
C GLN A 134 -17.78 5.84 37.81
N ARG A 135 -18.33 4.65 38.10
CA ARG A 135 -18.85 3.76 37.05
C ARG A 135 -19.99 4.40 36.27
N ARG A 136 -20.92 5.06 36.97
CA ARG A 136 -22.02 5.81 36.33
C ARG A 136 -21.49 6.96 35.47
N LEU A 137 -20.45 7.67 35.93
CA LEU A 137 -19.82 8.74 35.18
C LEU A 137 -19.18 8.21 33.89
N ILE A 138 -18.41 7.12 33.98
CA ILE A 138 -17.78 6.47 32.82
C ILE A 138 -18.85 6.04 31.80
N SER A 139 -19.86 5.30 32.25
CA SER A 139 -20.98 4.87 31.39
C SER A 139 -21.68 6.08 30.75
N ARG A 140 -21.90 7.16 31.52
CA ARG A 140 -22.52 8.38 30.97
C ARG A 140 -21.60 9.11 29.99
N THR A 141 -20.29 9.08 30.18
CA THR A 141 -19.33 9.67 29.23
C THR A 141 -19.26 8.86 27.94
N GLU A 142 -19.29 7.53 28.00
CA GLU A 142 -19.38 6.64 26.83
C GLU A 142 -20.66 6.92 26.04
N GLU A 143 -21.80 6.98 26.73
CA GLU A 143 -23.10 7.37 26.18
C GLU A 143 -23.12 8.75 25.49
N VAL A 144 -22.32 9.71 25.97
CA VAL A 144 -22.19 11.03 25.36
C VAL A 144 -21.30 10.97 24.13
N VAL A 145 -20.24 10.15 24.13
CA VAL A 145 -19.39 9.93 22.96
C VAL A 145 -20.18 9.29 21.83
N GLU A 146 -20.96 8.24 22.11
CA GLU A 146 -21.81 7.58 21.11
C GLU A 146 -22.83 8.55 20.50
N ARG A 147 -23.51 9.36 21.34
CA ARG A 147 -24.44 10.40 20.87
C ARG A 147 -23.75 11.48 20.04
N LYS A 148 -22.50 11.84 20.35
CA LYS A 148 -21.73 12.79 19.52
C LYS A 148 -21.42 12.20 18.15
N GLU A 149 -21.11 10.90 18.07
CA GLU A 149 -20.90 10.24 16.79
C GLU A 149 -22.18 10.18 15.96
N THR A 150 -23.34 9.92 16.58
CA THR A 150 -24.61 9.94 15.84
C THR A 150 -24.92 11.32 15.30
N VAL A 151 -24.74 12.38 16.11
CA VAL A 151 -24.90 13.77 15.65
C VAL A 151 -23.95 14.08 14.50
N ARG A 152 -22.68 13.67 14.58
CA ARG A 152 -21.71 13.88 13.50
C ARG A 152 -22.15 13.21 12.18
N ARG A 153 -22.69 11.99 12.25
CA ARG A 153 -23.23 11.29 11.07
C ARG A 153 -24.44 12.03 10.49
N GLU A 154 -25.35 12.51 11.34
CA GLU A 154 -26.50 13.30 10.90
C GLU A 154 -26.08 14.64 10.28
N GLU A 155 -25.06 15.31 10.83
CA GLU A 155 -24.48 16.53 10.26
C GLU A 155 -23.84 16.25 8.87
N GLU A 156 -23.09 15.16 8.72
CA GLU A 156 -22.56 14.70 7.43
C GLU A 156 -23.69 14.43 6.42
N ASP A 157 -24.79 13.82 6.85
CA ASP A 157 -25.97 13.58 6.01
C ASP A 157 -26.67 14.88 5.60
N ILE A 158 -26.78 15.85 6.52
CA ILE A 158 -27.32 17.19 6.23
C ILE A 158 -26.45 17.88 5.18
N GLU A 159 -25.12 17.92 5.34
CA GLU A 159 -24.22 18.50 4.35
C GLU A 159 -24.37 17.83 2.97
N MET A 160 -24.52 16.50 2.93
CA MET A 160 -24.77 15.80 1.67
C MET A 160 -26.10 16.18 1.02
N LEU A 161 -27.15 16.35 1.83
CA LEU A 161 -28.46 16.79 1.36
C LEU A 161 -28.43 18.24 0.88
N GLU A 162 -27.73 19.12 1.58
CA GLU A 162 -27.50 20.51 1.18
C GLU A 162 -26.78 20.57 -0.18
N ARG A 163 -25.69 19.82 -0.37
CA ARG A 163 -24.99 19.72 -1.68
C ARG A 163 -25.90 19.20 -2.79
N LYS A 164 -26.81 18.27 -2.48
CA LYS A 164 -27.81 17.79 -3.45
C LYS A 164 -28.85 18.86 -3.75
N LEU A 165 -29.29 19.61 -2.74
CA LEU A 165 -30.26 20.68 -2.87
C LEU A 165 -29.70 21.84 -3.69
N GLU A 166 -28.42 22.22 -3.48
CA GLU A 166 -27.71 23.21 -4.30
C GLU A 166 -27.68 22.83 -5.79
N ARG A 167 -27.73 21.53 -6.10
CA ARG A 167 -27.77 21.01 -7.46
C ARG A 167 -29.18 20.95 -8.04
N ILE A 168 -30.21 21.02 -7.21
CA ILE A 168 -31.60 21.13 -7.66
C ILE A 168 -31.86 22.61 -7.94
N PRO A 169 -32.16 22.98 -9.20
CA PRO A 169 -32.48 24.37 -9.51
C PRO A 169 -33.72 24.82 -8.72
N GLY A 170 -33.67 26.04 -8.20
CA GLY A 170 -34.65 26.58 -7.26
C GLY A 170 -36.08 26.71 -7.82
N PRO A 171 -37.04 27.12 -6.96
CA PRO A 171 -38.46 27.22 -7.31
C PRO A 171 -38.73 28.13 -8.53
N GLU A 172 -37.85 29.09 -8.82
CA GLU A 172 -37.93 29.92 -10.04
C GLU A 172 -37.88 29.08 -11.33
N LEU A 173 -37.07 28.01 -11.40
CA LEU A 173 -37.06 27.13 -12.57
C LEU A 173 -38.32 26.27 -12.65
N GLN A 174 -38.87 25.88 -11.49
CA GLN A 174 -40.14 25.15 -11.42
C GLN A 174 -41.29 26.01 -11.97
N GLU A 175 -41.34 27.29 -11.60
CA GLU A 175 -42.31 28.25 -12.14
C GLU A 175 -42.12 28.47 -13.64
N GLN A 176 -40.87 28.59 -14.11
CA GLN A 176 -40.56 28.67 -15.54
C GLN A 176 -41.01 27.42 -16.31
N LEU A 177 -40.83 26.22 -15.75
CA LEU A 177 -41.32 24.97 -16.36
C LEU A 177 -42.83 24.97 -16.49
N VAL A 178 -43.58 25.38 -15.46
CA VAL A 178 -45.05 25.48 -15.51
C VAL A 178 -45.49 26.49 -16.58
N VAL A 179 -44.82 27.63 -16.70
CA VAL A 179 -45.09 28.62 -17.76
C VAL A 179 -44.80 28.04 -19.15
N HIS A 180 -43.69 27.32 -19.31
CA HIS A 180 -43.35 26.68 -20.59
C HIS A 180 -44.31 25.54 -20.97
N GLU A 181 -44.77 24.75 -20.00
CA GLU A 181 -45.82 23.74 -20.18
C GLU A 181 -47.15 24.39 -20.58
N GLY A 182 -47.51 25.51 -19.97
CA GLY A 182 -48.66 26.32 -20.35
C GLY A 182 -48.56 26.81 -21.80
N HIS A 183 -47.43 27.40 -22.18
CA HIS A 183 -47.19 27.79 -23.57
C HIS A 183 -47.25 26.62 -24.56
N LEU A 184 -46.71 25.45 -24.19
CA LEU A 184 -46.82 24.25 -25.02
C LEU A 184 -48.27 23.80 -25.20
N ARG A 185 -49.08 23.87 -24.14
CA ARG A 185 -50.50 23.56 -24.19
C ARG A 185 -51.26 24.51 -25.10
N ASP A 186 -51.06 25.82 -24.94
CA ASP A 186 -51.70 26.83 -25.79
C ASP A 186 -51.32 26.65 -27.27
N ARG A 187 -50.04 26.34 -27.56
CA ARG A 187 -49.59 26.04 -28.93
C ARG A 187 -50.21 24.76 -29.47
N ASN A 188 -50.39 23.74 -28.63
CA ASN A 188 -51.06 22.52 -29.03
C ASN A 188 -52.54 22.77 -29.32
N ASP A 189 -53.21 23.58 -28.50
CA ASP A 189 -54.61 23.96 -28.74
C ASP A 189 -54.74 24.77 -30.04
N GLN A 190 -53.83 25.72 -30.30
CA GLN A 190 -53.75 26.42 -31.59
C GLN A 190 -53.56 25.46 -32.78
N LEU A 191 -52.69 24.45 -32.64
CA LEU A 191 -52.50 23.43 -33.67
C LEU A 191 -53.76 22.60 -33.90
N THR A 192 -54.49 22.25 -32.84
CA THR A 192 -55.76 21.52 -32.98
C THR A 192 -56.83 22.35 -33.67
N ALA A 193 -56.95 23.64 -33.34
CA ALA A 193 -57.85 24.57 -34.02
C ALA A 193 -57.49 24.72 -35.51
N MET A 194 -56.21 24.94 -35.83
CA MET A 194 -55.73 25.05 -37.22
C MET A 194 -55.95 23.74 -37.99
N ASN A 195 -55.79 22.58 -37.34
CA ASN A 195 -56.11 21.29 -37.94
C ASN A 195 -57.61 21.12 -38.22
N ALA A 196 -58.49 21.65 -37.37
CA ALA A 196 -59.93 21.68 -37.60
C ALA A 196 -60.29 22.58 -38.79
N GLU A 197 -59.72 23.79 -38.85
CA GLU A 197 -59.88 24.68 -40.02
C GLU A 197 -59.40 24.01 -41.32
N LEU A 198 -58.23 23.36 -41.29
CA LEU A 198 -57.73 22.59 -42.42
C LEU A 198 -58.66 21.44 -42.81
N ALA A 199 -59.33 20.80 -41.85
CA ALA A 199 -60.31 19.75 -42.12
C ALA A 199 -61.55 20.32 -42.81
N ASP A 200 -62.03 21.48 -42.38
CA ASP A 200 -63.16 22.17 -43.02
C ASP A 200 -62.80 22.62 -44.45
N TYR A 201 -61.61 23.19 -44.66
CA TYR A 201 -61.13 23.51 -46.01
C TYR A 201 -61.05 22.26 -46.90
N LYS A 202 -60.58 21.13 -46.37
CA LYS A 202 -60.60 19.85 -47.10
C LYS A 202 -62.02 19.43 -47.46
N ARG A 203 -62.97 19.56 -46.53
CA ARG A 203 -64.39 19.25 -46.78
C ARG A 203 -64.98 20.10 -47.91
N VAL A 204 -64.71 21.40 -47.88
CA VAL A 204 -65.14 22.34 -48.93
C VAL A 204 -64.52 21.97 -50.28
N ILE A 205 -63.23 21.60 -50.30
CA ILE A 205 -62.56 21.10 -51.51
C ILE A 205 -63.25 19.82 -52.02
N ASP A 206 -63.58 18.88 -51.14
CA ASP A 206 -64.25 17.63 -51.49
C ASP A 206 -65.68 17.86 -52.04
N GLU A 207 -66.42 18.80 -51.46
CA GLU A 207 -67.73 19.27 -51.96
C GLU A 207 -67.60 19.86 -53.37
N TYR A 208 -66.64 20.76 -53.59
CA TYR A 208 -66.36 21.30 -54.92
C TYR A 208 -65.94 20.21 -55.91
N GLN A 209 -65.14 19.23 -55.50
CA GLN A 209 -64.77 18.10 -56.34
C GLN A 209 -65.97 17.20 -56.66
N ALA A 210 -66.91 17.00 -55.73
CA ALA A 210 -68.15 16.27 -55.97
C ALA A 210 -69.06 17.03 -56.95
N GLU A 211 -69.17 18.35 -56.82
CA GLU A 211 -69.94 19.18 -57.74
C GLU A 211 -69.32 19.21 -59.15
N ILE A 212 -67.99 19.31 -59.25
CA ILE A 212 -67.27 19.16 -60.52
C ILE A 212 -67.56 17.78 -61.15
N ARG A 213 -67.62 16.70 -60.35
CA ARG A 213 -67.99 15.36 -60.83
C ARG A 213 -69.45 15.30 -61.31
N ARG A 214 -70.38 15.91 -60.57
CA ARG A 214 -71.81 16.00 -60.94
C ARG A 214 -72.00 16.76 -62.25
N LEU A 215 -71.44 17.96 -62.37
CA LEU A 215 -71.48 18.77 -63.59
C LEU A 215 -70.81 18.07 -64.78
N LYS A 216 -69.70 17.33 -64.56
CA LYS A 216 -69.09 16.49 -65.61
C LYS A 216 -70.05 15.39 -66.08
N LYS A 217 -70.79 14.75 -65.16
CA LYS A 217 -71.79 13.73 -65.49
C LYS A 217 -73.00 14.33 -66.22
N GLU A 218 -73.54 15.45 -65.74
CA GLU A 218 -74.62 16.17 -66.43
C GLU A 218 -74.20 16.59 -67.84
N LYS A 219 -72.98 17.12 -68.00
CA LYS A 219 -72.41 17.39 -69.33
C LYS A 219 -72.39 16.14 -70.19
N GLN A 220 -71.94 14.99 -69.66
CA GLN A 220 -71.95 13.73 -70.41
C GLN A 220 -73.36 13.29 -70.79
N GLU A 221 -74.34 13.40 -69.89
CA GLU A 221 -75.74 13.05 -70.14
C GLU A 221 -76.38 13.97 -71.18
N VAL A 222 -76.13 15.28 -71.12
CA VAL A 222 -76.57 16.25 -72.15
C VAL A 222 -75.90 15.93 -73.49
N MET A 223 -74.61 15.66 -73.51
CA MET A 223 -73.91 15.23 -74.73
C MET A 223 -74.53 13.92 -75.27
N GLN A 224 -74.82 12.94 -74.43
CA GLN A 224 -75.48 11.69 -74.84
C GLN A 224 -76.90 11.94 -75.38
N LYS A 225 -77.71 12.78 -74.71
CA LYS A 225 -79.05 13.17 -75.17
C LYS A 225 -78.97 13.90 -76.51
N TYR A 226 -78.03 14.83 -76.66
CA TYR A 226 -77.77 15.52 -77.93
C TYR A 226 -77.37 14.55 -79.04
N TYR A 227 -76.46 13.61 -78.79
CA TYR A 227 -76.08 12.60 -79.78
C TYR A 227 -77.23 11.62 -80.10
N LYS A 228 -78.04 11.22 -79.11
CA LYS A 228 -79.25 10.40 -79.33
C LYS A 228 -80.28 11.15 -80.15
N GLN A 229 -80.54 12.42 -79.86
CA GLN A 229 -81.46 13.27 -80.62
C GLN A 229 -80.95 13.51 -82.04
N LYS A 230 -79.64 13.74 -82.22
CA LYS A 230 -78.99 13.83 -83.54
C LYS A 230 -79.03 12.51 -84.33
N LYS A 231 -79.02 11.37 -83.64
CA LYS A 231 -79.19 10.04 -84.24
C LYS A 231 -80.65 9.74 -84.59
N GLN A 232 -81.60 10.15 -83.75
CA GLN A 232 -83.04 10.03 -84.01
C GLN A 232 -83.52 11.00 -85.10
N SER A 233 -82.96 12.22 -85.20
CA SER A 233 -83.25 13.12 -86.32
C SER A 233 -82.72 12.56 -87.64
N SER A 234 -81.53 11.95 -87.63
CA SER A 234 -81.00 11.26 -88.81
C SER A 234 -81.72 9.93 -89.12
N GLN A 235 -82.27 9.22 -88.12
CA GLN A 235 -83.12 8.04 -88.32
C GLN A 235 -84.58 8.38 -88.74
N ASN A 236 -85.16 9.49 -88.27
CA ASN A 236 -86.45 9.99 -88.76
C ASN A 236 -86.34 10.60 -90.16
N GLU A 237 -85.19 11.19 -90.52
CA GLU A 237 -84.85 11.52 -91.91
C GLU A 237 -84.62 10.26 -92.76
N ALA A 238 -84.13 9.14 -92.19
CA ALA A 238 -83.96 7.87 -92.90
C ALA A 238 -85.23 7.00 -93.00
N ALA A 239 -86.21 7.15 -92.09
CA ALA A 239 -87.49 6.41 -92.09
C ALA A 239 -88.60 7.08 -92.92
N SER A 240 -88.40 8.32 -93.37
CA SER A 240 -89.35 9.07 -94.21
C SER A 240 -88.88 9.27 -95.66
N ARG A 241 -87.84 8.54 -96.12
CA ARG A 241 -87.38 8.64 -97.52
C ARG A 241 -86.63 7.41 -98.03
N GLY A 242 -87.38 6.53 -98.72
CA GLY A 242 -86.89 5.96 -99.99
C GLY A 242 -87.21 4.50 -100.29
N LYS A 243 -88.30 4.24 -101.03
CA LYS A 243 -88.15 3.72 -102.41
C LYS A 243 -88.24 4.96 -103.29
N SER A 244 -87.36 5.36 -104.20
CA SER A 244 -86.05 5.02 -104.76
C SER A 244 -85.74 6.31 -105.56
N THR A 245 -84.55 6.86 -105.78
CA THR A 245 -83.25 6.33 -106.22
C THR A 245 -82.33 7.55 -106.44
N ALA A 246 -81.02 7.34 -106.22
CA ALA A 246 -79.87 7.95 -106.90
C ALA A 246 -79.64 9.49 -106.96
N GLY A 247 -78.51 9.91 -106.34
CA GLY A 247 -77.51 10.74 -107.03
C GLY A 247 -77.19 12.12 -106.45
N GLY A 248 -75.93 12.31 -106.01
CA GLY A 248 -75.27 13.63 -106.05
C GLY A 248 -74.57 14.10 -104.77
N GLN A 249 -73.26 13.83 -104.67
CA GLN A 249 -72.34 14.42 -103.68
C GLN A 249 -72.21 15.94 -103.84
N LYS A 250 -72.13 16.69 -102.72
CA LYS A 250 -71.32 17.92 -102.64
C LYS A 250 -70.68 18.09 -101.26
N LYS A 251 -69.34 18.05 -101.25
CA LYS A 251 -68.46 18.49 -100.17
C LYS A 251 -68.66 19.99 -99.92
N VAL A 252 -68.76 20.42 -98.66
CA VAL A 252 -68.46 21.81 -98.27
C VAL A 252 -67.45 21.80 -97.14
N LYS A 253 -66.38 22.54 -97.40
CA LYS A 253 -65.11 22.63 -96.67
C LYS A 253 -65.28 23.35 -95.33
N ALA A 254 -64.44 22.96 -94.38
CA ALA A 254 -64.20 23.69 -93.14
C ALA A 254 -63.75 25.14 -93.42
N LYS A 255 -64.30 26.09 -92.65
CA LYS A 255 -63.68 27.40 -92.42
C LYS A 255 -63.02 27.36 -91.05
N LEU A 256 -61.70 27.26 -91.04
CA LEU A 256 -60.88 27.58 -89.87
C LEU A 256 -60.93 29.10 -89.68
N ASN A 257 -61.34 29.55 -88.50
CA ASN A 257 -61.16 30.94 -88.09
C ASN A 257 -59.76 31.06 -87.46
N PRO A 258 -58.86 31.94 -87.96
CA PRO A 258 -57.43 31.96 -87.62
C PRO A 258 -57.09 32.62 -86.28
N ASN A 259 -58.05 32.89 -85.39
CA ASN A 259 -57.82 33.73 -84.21
C ASN A 259 -58.06 33.02 -82.86
N MET A 260 -57.71 31.73 -82.76
CA MET A 260 -57.72 30.98 -81.50
C MET A 260 -56.29 30.54 -81.12
N PRO A 261 -55.82 30.80 -79.89
CA PRO A 261 -54.54 30.30 -79.42
C PRO A 261 -54.56 28.77 -79.44
N ARG A 262 -53.58 28.17 -80.12
CA ARG A 262 -53.47 26.72 -80.30
C ARG A 262 -52.80 26.13 -79.06
N TYR A 263 -53.52 25.30 -78.32
CA TYR A 263 -52.98 24.48 -77.26
C TYR A 263 -52.80 23.04 -77.73
N THR A 264 -51.61 22.47 -77.55
CA THR A 264 -51.38 21.03 -77.62
C THR A 264 -51.30 20.48 -76.19
N GLY A 265 -51.90 19.31 -75.94
CA GLY A 265 -52.12 18.76 -74.60
C GLY A 265 -50.89 18.81 -73.70
N GLY A 266 -51.07 19.30 -72.47
CA GLY A 266 -50.00 19.48 -71.49
C GLY A 266 -49.97 20.84 -70.76
N GLY A 267 -50.77 21.83 -71.16
CA GLY A 267 -51.04 23.03 -70.35
C GLY A 267 -50.11 24.24 -70.50
N PHE A 268 -49.87 24.76 -71.71
CA PHE A 268 -49.33 26.13 -71.92
C PHE A 268 -49.96 26.83 -73.13
N CYS A 269 -50.29 28.13 -72.99
CA CYS A 269 -50.88 29.00 -74.01
C CYS A 269 -49.80 29.65 -74.89
N LEU A 270 -49.96 29.65 -76.21
CA LEU A 270 -49.19 30.52 -77.10
C LEU A 270 -49.93 31.86 -77.25
N THR A 271 -49.45 32.90 -76.59
CA THR A 271 -49.74 34.30 -76.95
C THR A 271 -48.53 34.88 -77.67
N SER A 272 -48.72 35.36 -78.90
CA SER A 272 -47.71 36.11 -79.64
C SER A 272 -47.74 37.58 -79.21
N THR A 273 -46.92 37.90 -78.22
CA THR A 273 -46.14 39.15 -77.99
C THR A 273 -45.21 38.87 -76.84
#